data_AF-A0A942GS09-F1
#
_entry.id   AF-A0A942GS09-F1
#
_cell.length_a   1.000
_cell.length_b   1.000
_cell.length_c   1.000
_cell.angle_alpha   90.00
_cell.angle_beta   90.00
_cell.angle_gamma   90.00
#
_symmetry.space_group_name_H-M   'P 1'
#
loop_
_entity.id
_entity.type
_entity.pdbx_description
1 polymer ?
#
loop_
_entity_poly.entity_id
_entity_poly.type
_entity_poly.pdbx_seq_one_letter_code
_entity_poly.pdbx_strand_id
1 'polypeptide(L)'
;MEEEHEPTAKEIEEAGRKLLGEDVPQLPKAPEISGDFDDRLKGIEKRAESLKKVQSAKKATERVKESQSQDDAQGLAFGLAIAYSMIGIVLGGFLLGLLLEKQFQIKGATNMAVGISSVVAMLNVVLLLNRQNRGK
;
A
#
# COMPACT_ATOMS: atom_id res chain seq x y z
N MET A 1 -4.97 -88.79 -15.36
CA MET A 1 -6.18 -87.96 -15.20
C MET A 1 -6.04 -87.35 -13.82
N GLU A 2 -5.57 -86.10 -13.77
CA GLU A 2 -5.44 -85.34 -12.52
C GLU A 2 -6.85 -84.87 -12.15
N GLU A 3 -7.40 -85.36 -11.05
CA GLU A 3 -8.64 -84.84 -10.49
C GLU A 3 -8.30 -83.61 -9.65
N GLU A 4 -8.78 -82.44 -10.10
CA GLU A 4 -8.73 -81.18 -9.36
C GLU A 4 -9.48 -81.34 -8.04
N HIS A 5 -8.75 -81.26 -6.93
CA HIS A 5 -9.33 -81.27 -5.61
C HIS A 5 -9.79 -79.84 -5.27
N GLU A 6 -11.06 -79.53 -5.53
CA GLU A 6 -11.67 -78.29 -5.05
C GLU A 6 -11.68 -78.29 -3.51
N PRO A 7 -11.08 -77.27 -2.85
CA PRO A 7 -11.05 -77.19 -1.41
C PRO A 7 -12.47 -76.99 -0.87
N THR A 8 -12.86 -77.82 0.10
CA THR A 8 -14.21 -77.77 0.65
C THR A 8 -14.40 -76.54 1.52
N ALA A 9 -15.62 -75.98 1.56
CA ALA A 9 -15.94 -74.75 2.29
C ALA A 9 -15.52 -74.76 3.78
N LYS A 10 -15.38 -75.95 4.38
CA LYS A 10 -14.91 -76.12 5.76
C LYS A 10 -13.41 -75.84 5.91
N GLU A 11 -12.59 -76.18 4.93
CA GLU A 11 -11.14 -75.92 4.93
C GLU A 11 -10.85 -74.43 4.76
N ILE A 12 -11.70 -73.72 3.99
CA ILE A 12 -11.61 -72.27 3.82
C ILE A 12 -11.99 -71.54 5.13
N GLU A 13 -13.00 -72.03 5.86
CA GLU A 13 -13.39 -71.47 7.16
C GLU A 13 -12.33 -71.71 8.24
N GLU A 14 -11.70 -72.89 8.24
CA GLU A 14 -10.64 -73.24 9.18
C GLU A 14 -9.33 -72.48 8.90
N ALA A 15 -9.01 -72.23 7.63
CA ALA A 15 -7.92 -71.36 7.21
C ALA A 15 -8.18 -69.89 7.60
N GLY A 16 -9.41 -69.41 7.44
CA GLY A 16 -9.81 -68.06 7.86
C GLY A 16 -9.72 -67.87 9.38
N ARG A 17 -10.05 -68.90 10.16
CA ARG A 17 -9.97 -68.85 11.62
C ARG A 17 -8.54 -68.91 12.14
N LYS A 18 -7.61 -69.57 11.42
CA LYS A 18 -6.17 -69.55 11.72
C LYS A 18 -5.52 -68.21 11.40
N LEU A 19 -5.92 -67.53 10.33
CA LEU A 19 -5.42 -66.20 9.97
C LEU A 19 -5.90 -65.08 10.90
N LEU A 20 -7.07 -65.23 11.51
CA LEU A 20 -7.62 -64.26 12.48
C LEU A 20 -7.17 -64.52 13.93
N GLY A 21 -6.50 -65.65 14.19
CA GLY A 21 -6.02 -66.07 15.51
C GLY A 21 -4.55 -65.75 15.79
N GLU A 22 -3.82 -65.17 14.83
CA GLU A 22 -2.43 -64.74 15.03
C GLU A 22 -2.41 -63.34 15.65
N ASP A 23 -1.81 -63.26 16.84
CA ASP A 23 -1.61 -62.07 17.65
C ASP A 23 -1.32 -60.82 16.80
N VAL A 24 -2.25 -59.86 16.83
CA VAL A 24 -2.01 -58.53 16.27
C VAL A 24 -0.85 -57.92 17.05
N PRO A 25 0.31 -57.64 16.42
CA PRO A 25 1.41 -56.99 17.13
C PRO A 25 0.92 -55.64 17.63
N GLN A 26 0.84 -55.48 18.95
CA GLN A 26 0.48 -54.19 19.54
C GLN A 26 1.51 -53.17 19.07
N LEU A 27 1.05 -52.21 18.25
CA LEU A 27 1.85 -51.08 17.82
C LEU A 27 2.44 -50.40 19.06
N PRO A 28 3.77 -50.12 19.09
CA PRO A 28 4.38 -49.46 20.23
C PRO A 28 3.64 -48.15 20.50
N LYS A 29 3.18 -47.98 21.75
CA LYS A 29 2.55 -46.72 22.19
C LYS A 29 3.50 -45.57 21.83
N ALA A 30 2.95 -44.59 21.11
CA ALA A 30 3.69 -43.40 20.73
C ALA A 30 4.32 -42.76 21.97
N PRO A 31 5.59 -42.32 21.92
CA PRO A 31 6.22 -41.65 23.04
C PRO A 31 5.39 -40.40 23.37
N GLU A 32 5.01 -40.24 24.64
CA GLU A 32 4.38 -39.04 25.15
C GLU A 32 5.33 -37.87 24.88
N ILE A 33 5.01 -37.05 23.88
CA ILE A 33 5.76 -35.85 23.56
C ILE A 33 5.61 -34.92 24.77
N SER A 34 6.64 -34.92 25.60
CA SER A 34 6.73 -34.21 26.85
C SER A 34 6.49 -32.71 26.67
N GLY A 35 5.80 -32.09 27.62
CA GLY A 35 5.35 -30.68 27.59
C GLY A 35 6.44 -29.62 27.34
N ASP A 36 7.71 -30.03 27.36
CA ASP A 36 8.87 -29.21 26.98
C ASP A 36 8.85 -28.83 25.48
N PHE A 37 8.23 -29.65 24.62
CA PHE A 37 8.00 -29.31 23.20
C PHE A 37 6.90 -28.26 23.02
N ASP A 38 5.81 -28.37 23.78
CA ASP A 38 4.71 -27.42 23.76
C ASP A 38 5.13 -26.03 24.26
N ASP A 39 5.97 -25.99 25.30
CA ASP A 39 6.51 -24.73 25.82
C ASP A 39 7.47 -24.06 24.82
N ARG A 40 8.26 -24.85 24.09
CA ARG A 40 9.10 -24.34 22.99
C ARG A 40 8.24 -23.81 21.82
N LEU A 41 7.15 -24.49 21.48
CA LEU A 41 6.23 -24.04 20.43
C LEU A 41 5.57 -22.71 20.81
N LYS A 42 5.06 -22.58 22.04
CA LYS A 42 4.48 -21.32 22.55
C LYS A 42 5.50 -20.18 22.58
N GLY A 43 6.76 -20.48 22.88
CA GLY A 43 7.85 -19.51 22.83
C GLY A 43 8.14 -19.00 21.41
N ILE A 44 8.09 -19.87 20.42
CA ILE A 44 8.26 -19.53 19.00
C ILE A 44 7.05 -18.72 18.50
N GLU A 45 5.84 -19.12 18.87
CA GLU A 45 4.60 -18.45 18.48
C GLU A 45 4.55 -17.01 19.02
N LYS A 46 4.89 -16.80 20.30
CA LYS A 46 5.02 -15.45 20.89
C LYS A 46 6.06 -14.58 20.18
N ARG A 47 7.19 -15.16 19.76
CA ARG A 47 8.23 -14.44 19.00
C ARG A 47 7.78 -14.12 17.58
N ALA A 48 7.06 -15.02 16.93
CA ALA A 48 6.50 -14.78 15.60
C ALA A 48 5.43 -13.68 15.64
N GLU A 49 4.55 -13.68 16.63
CA GLU A 49 3.55 -12.62 16.82
C GLU A 49 4.19 -11.25 17.09
N SER A 50 5.22 -11.19 17.92
CA SER A 50 5.89 -9.92 18.22
C SER A 50 6.60 -9.35 16.99
N LEU A 51 7.25 -10.19 16.19
CA LEU A 51 7.85 -9.78 14.92
C LEU A 51 6.80 -9.30 13.92
N LYS A 52 5.64 -9.95 13.85
CA LYS A 52 4.51 -9.54 12.98
C LYS A 52 4.00 -8.16 13.40
N LYS A 53 3.83 -7.92 14.71
CA LYS A 53 3.41 -6.62 15.27
C LYS A 53 4.43 -5.51 14.94
N VAL A 54 5.72 -5.78 15.09
CA VAL A 54 6.79 -4.81 14.76
C VAL A 54 6.83 -4.51 13.26
N GLN A 55 6.68 -5.51 12.39
CA GLN A 55 6.60 -5.28 10.94
C GLN A 55 5.36 -4.48 10.55
N SER A 56 4.19 -4.77 11.13
CA SER A 56 2.98 -3.98 10.86
C SER A 56 3.12 -2.54 11.34
N ALA A 57 3.77 -2.32 12.48
CA ALA A 57 4.04 -0.97 12.99
C ALA A 57 5.02 -0.21 12.08
N LYS A 58 6.08 -0.86 11.58
CA LYS A 58 7.02 -0.27 10.61
C LYS A 58 6.35 0.07 9.28
N LYS A 59 5.49 -0.81 8.75
CA LYS A 59 4.72 -0.53 7.53
C LYS A 59 3.73 0.62 7.71
N ALA A 60 3.13 0.75 8.89
CA ALA A 60 2.24 1.86 9.20
C ALA A 60 3.00 3.19 9.26
N THR A 61 4.17 3.23 9.89
CA THR A 61 5.00 4.44 9.94
C THR A 61 5.62 4.80 8.60
N GLU A 62 6.03 3.82 7.77
CA GLU A 62 6.47 4.07 6.39
C GLU A 62 5.36 4.70 5.55
N ARG A 63 4.13 4.18 5.61
CA ARG A 63 2.98 4.76 4.89
C ARG A 63 2.70 6.20 5.30
N VAL A 64 2.78 6.52 6.60
CA VAL A 64 2.59 7.89 7.10
C VAL A 64 3.70 8.82 6.60
N LYS A 65 4.93 8.33 6.53
CA LYS A 65 6.09 9.10 6.04
C LYS A 65 6.04 9.32 4.53
N GLU A 66 5.57 8.33 3.77
CA GLU A 66 5.32 8.45 2.33
C GLU A 66 4.20 9.45 2.04
N SER A 67 3.09 9.42 2.79
CA SER A 67 2.00 10.39 2.64
C SER A 67 2.45 11.81 2.98
N GLN A 68 3.23 12.00 4.05
CA GLN A 68 3.81 13.32 4.36
C GLN A 68 4.76 13.81 3.25
N SER A 69 5.61 12.93 2.71
CA SER A 69 6.54 13.31 1.64
C SER A 69 5.82 13.70 0.35
N GLN A 70 4.68 13.07 0.04
CA GLN A 70 3.84 13.45 -1.10
C GLN A 70 3.11 14.78 -0.87
N ASP A 71 2.56 15.01 0.32
CA ASP A 71 1.88 16.27 0.66
C ASP A 71 2.84 17.47 0.65
N ASP A 72 4.06 17.28 1.17
CA ASP A 72 5.11 18.30 1.15
C ASP A 72 5.56 18.63 -0.29
N ALA A 73 5.73 17.61 -1.14
CA ALA A 73 6.07 17.79 -2.54
C ALA A 73 4.95 18.51 -3.33
N GLN A 74 3.69 18.19 -3.05
CA GLN A 74 2.54 18.87 -3.65
C GLN A 74 2.46 20.34 -3.22
N GLY A 75 2.71 20.64 -1.94
CA GLY A 75 2.75 22.01 -1.42
C GLY A 75 3.81 22.88 -2.10
N LEU A 76 5.01 22.35 -2.29
CA LEU A 76 6.11 23.05 -2.95
C LEU A 76 5.84 23.27 -4.45
N ALA A 77 5.36 22.24 -5.16
CA ALA A 77 5.00 22.37 -6.57
C ALA A 77 3.89 23.42 -6.78
N PHE A 78 2.91 23.45 -5.89
CA PHE A 78 1.82 24.42 -5.94
C PHE A 78 2.29 25.85 -5.65
N GLY A 79 3.15 26.04 -4.64
CA GLY A 79 3.76 27.34 -4.35
C GLY A 79 4.58 27.88 -5.52
N LEU A 80 5.33 27.01 -6.20
CA LEU A 80 6.13 27.37 -7.37
C LEU A 80 5.24 27.75 -8.57
N ALA A 81 4.12 27.04 -8.77
CA ALA A 81 3.14 27.38 -9.80
C ALA A 81 2.49 28.76 -9.55
N ILE A 82 2.16 29.08 -8.29
CA ILE A 82 1.65 30.42 -7.91
C ILE A 82 2.70 31.51 -8.22
N ALA A 83 3.96 31.28 -7.84
CA ALA A 83 5.04 32.23 -8.08
C ALA A 83 5.22 32.53 -9.57
N TYR A 84 5.28 31.47 -10.41
CA TYR A 84 5.39 31.63 -11.85
C TYR A 84 4.17 32.33 -12.47
N SER A 85 2.95 32.04 -11.98
CA SER A 85 1.75 32.72 -12.46
C SER A 85 1.76 34.22 -12.12
N MET A 86 2.18 34.60 -10.92
CA MET A 86 2.28 36.01 -10.52
C MET A 86 3.25 36.77 -11.42
N ILE A 87 4.46 36.22 -11.59
CA ILE A 87 5.50 36.82 -12.43
C ILE A 87 5.00 36.96 -13.86
N GLY A 88 4.41 35.90 -14.42
CA GLY A 88 3.91 35.89 -15.79
C GLY A 88 2.82 36.91 -16.06
N ILE A 89 1.86 37.08 -15.15
CA ILE A 89 0.77 38.05 -15.30
C ILE A 89 1.29 39.48 -15.26
N VAL A 90 2.19 39.80 -14.31
CA VAL A 90 2.76 41.14 -14.18
C VAL A 90 3.64 41.47 -15.40
N LEU A 91 4.48 40.52 -15.84
CA LEU A 91 5.29 40.69 -17.06
C LEU A 91 4.41 40.87 -18.31
N GLY A 92 3.33 40.10 -18.41
CA GLY A 92 2.35 40.21 -19.50
C GLY A 92 1.69 41.58 -19.53
N GLY A 93 1.32 42.11 -18.36
CA GLY A 93 0.79 43.47 -18.21
C GLY A 93 1.80 44.54 -18.64
N PHE A 94 3.07 44.39 -18.27
CA PHE A 94 4.14 45.28 -18.72
C PHE A 94 4.30 45.28 -20.25
N LEU A 95 4.35 44.09 -20.85
CA LEU A 95 4.48 43.94 -22.31
C LEU A 95 3.27 44.50 -23.06
N LEU A 96 2.05 44.24 -22.57
CA LEU A 96 0.82 44.83 -23.11
C LEU A 96 0.84 46.36 -23.01
N GLY A 97 1.28 46.87 -21.87
CA GLY A 97 1.47 48.29 -21.63
C GLY A 97 2.41 48.94 -22.64
N LEU A 98 3.59 48.36 -22.84
CA LEU A 98 4.56 48.82 -23.84
C LEU A 98 3.99 48.79 -25.26
N LEU A 99 3.22 47.75 -25.60
CA LEU A 99 2.58 47.63 -26.91
C LEU A 99 1.55 48.75 -27.11
N LEU A 100 0.75 49.05 -26.07
CA LEU A 100 -0.24 50.13 -26.09
C LEU A 100 0.42 51.51 -26.22
N GLU A 101 1.50 51.76 -25.48
CA GLU A 101 2.26 53.01 -25.61
C GLU A 101 2.85 53.17 -27.00
N LYS A 102 3.38 52.09 -27.58
CA LYS A 102 3.99 52.13 -28.92
C LYS A 102 2.96 52.29 -30.04
N GLN A 103 1.81 51.64 -29.92
CA GLN A 103 0.79 51.62 -31.00
C GLN A 103 -0.20 52.78 -30.91
N PHE A 104 -0.57 53.20 -29.70
CA PHE A 104 -1.57 54.25 -29.49
C PHE A 104 -1.00 55.56 -28.95
N GLN A 105 0.33 55.62 -28.69
CA GLN A 105 1.03 56.80 -28.15
C GLN A 105 0.44 57.32 -26.82
N ILE A 106 -0.25 56.46 -26.07
CA ILE A 106 -0.85 56.80 -24.78
C ILE A 106 0.24 56.77 -23.72
N LYS A 107 0.80 57.92 -23.35
CA LYS A 107 1.83 58.01 -22.31
C LYS A 107 1.32 57.50 -20.97
N GLY A 108 2.05 56.58 -20.33
CA GLY A 108 1.72 56.04 -19.02
C GLY A 108 0.82 54.79 -19.05
N ALA A 109 0.46 54.30 -20.24
CA ALA A 109 -0.28 53.05 -20.38
C ALA A 109 0.49 51.85 -19.80
N THR A 110 1.84 51.90 -19.81
CA THR A 110 2.67 50.85 -19.19
C THR A 110 2.45 50.79 -17.68
N ASN A 111 2.49 51.94 -17.00
CA ASN A 111 2.29 52.00 -15.55
C ASN A 111 0.86 51.55 -15.15
N MET A 112 -0.15 51.94 -15.93
CA MET A 112 -1.52 51.47 -15.72
C MET A 112 -1.66 49.97 -15.94
N ALA A 113 -1.10 49.42 -17.02
CA ALA A 113 -1.19 48.00 -17.32
C ALA A 113 -0.47 47.13 -16.27
N VAL A 114 0.68 47.57 -15.76
CA VAL A 114 1.39 46.92 -14.65
C VAL A 114 0.56 46.98 -13.36
N GLY A 115 -0.06 48.13 -13.06
CA GLY A 115 -0.92 48.27 -11.89
C GLY A 115 -2.12 47.33 -11.94
N ILE A 116 -2.84 47.30 -13.07
CA ILE A 116 -4.00 46.43 -13.27
C ILE A 116 -3.59 44.96 -13.21
N SER A 117 -2.53 44.57 -13.92
CA SER A 117 -2.04 43.18 -13.91
C SER A 117 -1.60 42.70 -12.53
N SER A 118 -1.03 43.58 -11.69
CA SER A 118 -0.68 43.24 -10.31
C SER A 118 -1.92 42.94 -9.45
N VAL A 119 -2.99 43.72 -9.60
CA VAL A 119 -4.27 43.45 -8.90
C VAL A 119 -4.88 42.14 -9.38
N VAL A 120 -4.89 41.91 -10.69
CA VAL A 120 -5.39 40.66 -11.29
C VAL A 120 -4.57 39.45 -10.83
N ALA A 121 -3.24 39.59 -10.72
CA ALA A 121 -2.37 38.55 -10.20
C ALA A 121 -2.73 38.20 -8.74
N MET A 122 -2.90 39.19 -7.87
CA MET A 122 -3.35 38.96 -6.48
C MET A 122 -4.70 38.24 -6.41
N LEU A 123 -5.68 38.70 -7.19
CA LEU A 123 -7.00 38.06 -7.23
C LEU A 123 -6.91 36.60 -7.70
N ASN A 124 -6.11 36.33 -8.73
CA ASN A 124 -5.92 34.97 -9.24
C ASN A 124 -5.27 34.07 -8.17
N VAL A 125 -4.30 34.57 -7.40
CA VAL A 125 -3.71 33.81 -6.30
C VAL A 125 -4.75 33.49 -5.22
N VAL A 126 -5.57 34.47 -4.83
CA VAL A 126 -6.66 34.24 -3.85
C VAL A 126 -7.65 33.19 -4.36
N LEU A 127 -8.01 33.23 -5.65
CA LEU A 127 -8.90 32.24 -6.26
C LEU A 127 -8.28 30.85 -6.32
N LEU A 128 -6.99 30.74 -6.67
CA LEU A 128 -6.26 29.47 -6.70
C LEU A 128 -6.15 28.84 -5.31
N LEU A 129 -5.86 29.65 -4.28
CA LEU A 129 -5.83 29.23 -2.89
C LEU A 129 -7.22 28.75 -2.43
N ASN A 130 -8.27 29.52 -2.71
CA ASN A 130 -9.64 29.14 -2.38
C ASN A 130 -10.07 27.84 -3.08
N ARG A 131 -9.65 27.63 -4.34
CA ARG A 131 -9.95 26.39 -5.07
C ARG A 131 -9.24 25.19 -4.44
N GLN A 132 -7.98 25.34 -4.05
CA GLN A 132 -7.23 24.28 -3.38
C GLN A 132 -7.86 23.93 -2.03
N ASN A 133 -8.32 24.93 -1.26
CA ASN A 133 -8.92 24.71 0.04
C ASN A 133 -10.31 24.04 -0.01
N ARG A 134 -11.04 24.17 -1.13
CA ARG A 134 -12.32 23.47 -1.37
C ARG A 134 -12.16 22.05 -1.92
N GLY A 135 -10.97 21.71 -2.43
CA GLY A 135 -10.67 20.40 -3.00
C GLY A 135 -10.15 19.38 -1.99
N LYS A 136 -9.90 19.80 -0.73
CA LYS A 136 -9.63 18.94 0.42
C LYS A 136 -10.92 18.79 1.23
#